data_AF-A0A3D4H5H9-F1
#
_entry.id   AF-A0A3D4H5H9-F1
#
_cell.length_a   1.000
_cell.length_b   1.000
_cell.length_c   1.000
_cell.angle_alpha   90.00
_cell.angle_beta   90.00
_cell.angle_gamma   90.00
#
_symmetry.space_group_name_H-M   'P 1'
#
loop_
_entity.id
_entity.type
_entity.pdbx_description
1 polymer ?
#
loop_
_entity_poly.entity_id
_entity_poly.type
_entity_poly.pdbx_seq_one_letter_code
_entity_poly.pdbx_strand_id
1 'polypeptide(L)'
;MKAPKQLHSGLNRRQFLNNVGGGIGAIALAKILSEENLLASSGSHSKGGLDPLAVKEPHYQPKVKRVIYLFMHGGPSHVDLLDPKPDLIKYGGVPLPESFGSVMTRREVAKNPLLPPIRPFRPRGKSGLEISDFLPHISSVADDLCVMRSCHGDSVN
;
A
#
# COMPACT_ATOMS: atom_id res chain seq x y z
N MET A 1 61.61 19.34 60.27
CA MET A 1 60.34 20.05 59.99
C MET A 1 59.95 19.84 58.53
N LYS A 2 58.87 19.12 58.26
CA LYS A 2 58.10 19.23 57.00
C LYS A 2 56.65 18.86 57.30
N ALA A 3 55.80 19.88 57.36
CA ALA A 3 54.35 19.77 57.42
C ALA A 3 53.79 19.55 55.99
N PRO A 4 52.53 19.12 55.84
CA PRO A 4 52.07 18.23 54.79
C PRO A 4 51.54 18.97 53.55
N LYS A 5 51.38 18.25 52.42
CA LYS A 5 50.40 18.64 51.40
C LYS A 5 49.41 17.50 51.18
N GLN A 6 48.27 17.63 51.83
CA GLN A 6 47.06 16.85 51.57
C GLN A 6 46.53 17.23 50.18
N LEU A 7 46.39 16.25 49.29
CA LEU A 7 45.73 16.38 47.99
C LEU A 7 44.24 16.04 48.18
N HIS A 8 43.36 17.05 48.24
CA HIS A 8 41.93 16.83 48.00
C HIS A 8 41.32 18.07 47.33
N SER A 9 41.15 18.02 46.01
CA SER A 9 40.22 18.89 45.29
C SER A 9 39.13 18.02 44.67
N GLY A 10 38.26 17.49 45.52
CA GLY A 10 37.01 16.87 45.10
C GLY A 10 36.06 17.94 44.55
N LEU A 11 35.24 17.54 43.57
CA LEU A 11 34.13 18.34 43.03
C LEU A 11 33.35 18.99 44.18
N ASN A 12 33.38 20.32 44.27
CA ASN A 12 32.61 21.02 45.29
C ASN A 12 31.11 20.99 44.91
N ARG A 13 30.22 20.87 45.90
CA ARG A 13 28.75 20.85 45.76
C ARG A 13 28.23 21.90 44.76
N ARG A 14 28.81 23.10 44.75
CA ARG A 14 28.44 24.16 43.81
C ARG A 14 28.74 23.81 42.34
N GLN A 15 29.91 23.24 42.07
CA GLN A 15 30.27 22.77 40.73
C GLN A 15 29.42 21.56 40.33
N PHE A 16 29.15 20.66 41.27
CA PHE A 16 28.24 19.53 41.04
C PHE A 16 26.83 20.00 40.67
N LEU A 17 26.24 20.92 41.44
CA LEU A 17 24.89 21.44 41.19
C LEU A 17 24.82 22.26 39.89
N ASN A 18 25.85 23.05 39.57
CA ASN A 18 25.92 23.77 38.29
C ASN A 18 26.00 22.81 37.10
N ASN A 19 26.79 21.74 37.19
CA ASN A 19 26.96 20.79 36.10
C ASN A 19 25.73 19.87 35.92
N VAL A 20 25.15 19.39 37.03
CA VAL A 20 23.99 18.48 36.99
C VAL A 20 22.68 19.22 36.70
N GLY A 21 22.50 20.41 37.27
CA GLY A 21 21.33 21.25 37.02
C GLY A 21 21.24 21.71 35.56
N GLY A 22 22.38 22.08 34.96
CA GLY A 22 22.45 22.39 33.52
C GLY A 22 22.20 21.19 32.61
N GLY A 23 22.56 19.98 33.06
CA GLY A 23 22.40 18.74 32.27
C GLY A 23 20.95 18.33 32.05
N ILE A 24 20.09 18.44 33.07
CA ILE A 24 18.66 18.08 32.95
C ILE A 24 17.94 19.04 31.99
N GLY A 25 18.23 20.34 32.09
CA GLY A 25 17.69 21.34 31.16
C GLY A 25 18.14 21.10 29.72
N ALA A 26 19.39 20.68 29.51
CA ALA A 26 19.90 20.33 28.19
C ALA A 26 19.17 19.12 27.57
N ILE A 27 18.75 18.13 28.37
CA ILE A 27 17.95 16.98 27.88
C ILE A 27 16.57 17.45 27.41
N ALA A 28 15.90 18.30 28.19
CA ALA A 28 14.60 18.85 27.80
C ALA A 28 14.72 19.71 26.53
N LEU A 29 15.75 20.55 26.43
CA LEU A 29 16.03 21.36 25.24
C LEU A 29 16.34 20.49 24.02
N ALA A 30 17.13 19.42 24.17
CA ALA A 30 17.44 18.49 23.08
C ALA A 30 16.16 17.81 22.54
N LYS A 31 15.20 17.49 23.41
CA LYS A 31 13.91 16.93 22.99
C LYS A 31 13.08 17.95 22.20
N ILE A 32 12.95 19.18 22.70
CA ILE A 32 12.21 20.25 21.99
C ILE A 32 12.86 20.54 20.63
N LEU A 33 14.18 20.67 20.57
CA LEU A 33 14.91 20.89 19.31
C LEU A 33 14.76 19.70 18.34
N SER A 34 14.60 18.47 18.84
CA SER A 34 14.32 17.29 18.01
C SER A 34 12.89 17.27 17.48
N GLU A 35 11.91 17.65 18.29
CA GLU A 35 10.50 17.75 17.87
C GLU A 35 10.29 18.88 16.84
N GLU A 36 11.03 19.98 16.97
CA GLU A 36 10.99 21.12 16.06
C GLU A 36 11.91 20.97 14.82
N ASN A 37 12.60 19.83 14.67
CA ASN A 37 13.60 19.58 13.60
C ASN A 37 14.71 20.66 13.52
N LEU A 38 15.06 21.28 14.64
CA LEU A 38 16.09 22.33 14.73
C LEU A 38 17.47 21.79 15.13
N LEU A 39 17.56 20.52 15.53
CA LEU A 39 18.85 19.84 15.63
C LEU A 39 19.47 19.80 14.24
N ALA A 40 20.75 20.18 14.14
CA ALA A 40 21.51 20.10 12.89
C ALA A 40 21.26 18.71 12.29
N SER A 41 20.58 18.68 11.15
CA SER A 41 20.33 17.44 10.44
C SER A 41 21.69 16.82 10.16
N SER A 42 22.05 15.79 10.92
CA SER A 42 23.02 14.81 10.45
C SER A 42 22.43 14.34 9.13
N GLY A 43 22.96 14.89 8.04
CA GLY A 43 22.34 14.81 6.72
C GLY A 43 22.01 13.36 6.41
N SER A 44 20.83 13.14 5.84
CA SER A 44 20.47 11.91 5.14
C SER A 44 20.94 10.65 5.87
N HIS A 45 20.09 10.07 6.72
CA HIS A 45 20.15 8.65 7.04
C HIS A 45 19.89 7.82 5.76
N SER A 46 20.82 7.88 4.82
CA SER A 46 20.94 6.97 3.71
C SER A 46 22.11 6.05 3.98
N LYS A 47 21.80 4.76 3.99
CA LYS A 47 22.69 3.58 3.97
C LYS A 47 23.10 3.06 5.35
N GLY A 48 22.16 2.35 6.01
CA GLY A 48 22.49 1.34 7.02
C GLY A 48 22.03 1.60 8.46
N GLY A 49 20.94 2.35 8.68
CA GLY A 49 20.39 2.57 10.01
C GLY A 49 19.65 1.35 10.55
N LEU A 50 19.94 0.97 11.79
CA LEU A 50 19.52 -0.21 12.56
C LEU A 50 18.01 -0.34 12.84
N ASP A 51 17.17 0.47 12.21
CA ASP A 51 15.72 0.46 12.43
C ASP A 51 14.99 -0.19 11.26
N PRO A 52 14.53 -1.46 11.39
CA PRO A 52 13.81 -2.16 10.34
C PRO A 52 12.44 -1.55 10.02
N LEU A 53 11.95 -0.61 10.84
CA LEU A 53 10.67 0.08 10.67
C LEU A 53 10.81 1.50 10.08
N ALA A 54 12.05 1.98 9.86
CA ALA A 54 12.26 3.28 9.23
C ALA A 54 11.66 3.30 7.81
N VAL A 55 11.05 4.43 7.46
CA VAL A 55 10.47 4.66 6.12
C VAL A 55 11.59 4.54 5.09
N LYS A 56 11.45 3.60 4.16
CA LYS A 56 12.40 3.39 3.07
C LYS A 56 12.14 4.41 1.97
N GLU A 57 13.21 5.07 1.53
CA GLU A 57 13.15 5.92 0.34
C GLU A 57 12.79 5.07 -0.90
N PRO A 58 11.80 5.49 -1.70
CA PRO A 58 11.42 4.77 -2.90
C PRO A 58 12.54 4.81 -3.96
N HIS A 59 12.64 3.77 -4.79
CA HIS A 59 13.64 3.71 -5.86
C HIS A 59 13.45 4.81 -6.93
N TYR A 60 12.24 5.36 -7.05
CA TYR A 60 11.91 6.42 -8.00
C TYR A 60 11.13 7.53 -7.29
N GLN A 61 11.26 8.76 -7.80
CA GLN A 61 10.48 9.89 -7.31
C GLN A 61 8.98 9.63 -7.55
N PRO A 62 8.11 9.67 -6.52
CA PRO A 62 6.69 9.44 -6.68
C PRO A 62 6.05 10.48 -7.59
N LYS A 63 5.38 10.02 -8.66
CA LYS A 63 4.61 10.90 -9.56
C LYS A 63 3.24 11.29 -9.00
N VAL A 64 2.72 10.53 -8.05
CA VAL A 64 1.40 10.71 -7.43
C VAL A 64 1.54 10.86 -5.92
N LYS A 65 0.71 11.73 -5.33
CA LYS A 65 0.74 12.03 -3.88
C LYS A 65 -0.23 11.18 -3.06
N ARG A 66 -1.32 10.69 -3.67
CA ARG A 66 -2.40 9.94 -2.99
C ARG A 66 -2.98 8.87 -3.91
N VAL A 67 -3.29 7.71 -3.35
CA VAL A 67 -3.90 6.57 -4.05
C VAL A 67 -5.08 6.07 -3.24
N ILE A 68 -6.22 5.84 -3.89
CA ILE A 68 -7.34 5.11 -3.30
C ILE A 68 -7.25 3.68 -3.84
N TYR A 69 -7.04 2.72 -2.94
CA TYR A 69 -7.00 1.30 -3.27
C TYR A 69 -8.24 0.61 -2.72
N LEU A 70 -8.99 -0.03 -3.61
CA LEU A 70 -10.23 -0.75 -3.27
C LEU A 70 -10.03 -2.24 -3.57
N PHE A 71 -10.03 -3.07 -2.52
CA PHE A 71 -10.03 -4.53 -2.65
C PHE A 71 -11.46 -5.05 -2.45
N MET A 72 -12.06 -5.58 -3.50
CA MET A 72 -13.49 -5.89 -3.56
C MET A 72 -13.77 -7.39 -3.46
N HIS A 73 -13.32 -8.04 -2.38
CA HIS A 73 -13.68 -9.44 -2.12
C HIS A 73 -15.18 -9.57 -1.84
N GLY A 74 -15.88 -10.42 -2.60
CA GLY A 74 -17.35 -10.53 -2.56
C GLY A 74 -18.08 -9.37 -3.25
N GLY A 75 -17.35 -8.52 -3.98
CA GLY A 75 -17.92 -7.48 -4.82
C GLY A 75 -18.59 -8.03 -6.08
N PRO A 76 -19.12 -7.13 -6.94
CA PRO A 76 -19.67 -7.51 -8.24
C PRO A 76 -18.64 -8.24 -9.10
N SER A 77 -19.12 -9.21 -9.88
CA SER A 77 -18.32 -10.03 -10.77
C SER A 77 -17.61 -9.18 -11.83
N HIS A 78 -16.29 -9.36 -12.00
CA HIS A 78 -15.51 -8.62 -12.99
C HIS A 78 -15.97 -8.90 -14.43
N VAL A 79 -16.43 -10.12 -14.72
CA VAL A 79 -16.97 -10.50 -16.04
C VAL A 79 -18.33 -9.89 -16.35
N ASP A 80 -19.00 -9.30 -15.35
CA ASP A 80 -20.23 -8.51 -15.53
C ASP A 80 -19.95 -7.01 -15.60
N LEU A 81 -18.71 -6.55 -15.39
CA LEU A 81 -18.37 -5.14 -15.25
C LEU A 81 -17.43 -4.62 -16.35
N LEU A 82 -16.19 -5.13 -16.37
CA LEU A 82 -15.08 -4.56 -17.15
C LEU A 82 -14.30 -5.62 -17.95
N ASP A 83 -14.74 -6.88 -17.94
CA ASP A 83 -14.04 -8.01 -18.58
C ASP A 83 -15.00 -8.88 -19.41
N PRO A 84 -15.41 -8.42 -20.62
CA PRO A 84 -16.28 -9.18 -21.50
C PRO A 84 -15.61 -10.51 -21.89
N LYS A 85 -16.36 -11.60 -21.72
CA LYS A 85 -15.96 -12.95 -22.11
C LYS A 85 -16.90 -13.46 -23.22
N PRO A 86 -16.49 -13.39 -24.50
CA PRO A 86 -17.33 -13.86 -25.61
C PRO A 86 -17.76 -15.32 -25.49
N ASP A 87 -16.90 -16.17 -24.93
CA ASP A 87 -17.22 -17.58 -24.71
C ASP A 87 -18.34 -17.79 -23.68
N LEU A 88 -18.48 -16.92 -22.67
CA LEU A 88 -19.62 -16.99 -21.74
C LEU A 88 -20.95 -16.70 -22.43
N ILE A 89 -20.94 -15.88 -23.49
CA ILE A 89 -22.13 -15.63 -24.31
C ILE A 89 -22.41 -16.86 -25.18
N LYS A 90 -21.38 -17.40 -25.83
CA LYS A 90 -21.48 -18.57 -26.72
C LYS A 90 -22.00 -19.82 -26.01
N TYR A 91 -21.55 -20.06 -24.78
CA TYR A 91 -21.91 -21.23 -23.99
C TYR A 91 -22.92 -20.89 -22.87
N GLY A 92 -23.61 -19.76 -22.97
CA GLY A 92 -24.57 -19.33 -21.96
C GLY A 92 -25.72 -20.33 -21.80
N GLY A 93 -26.08 -20.64 -20.56
CA GLY A 93 -27.19 -21.54 -20.22
C GLY A 93 -26.87 -23.04 -20.30
N VAL A 94 -25.64 -23.42 -20.67
CA VAL A 94 -25.19 -24.82 -20.64
C VAL A 94 -24.02 -25.00 -19.67
N PRO A 95 -23.81 -26.21 -19.11
CA PRO A 95 -22.61 -26.52 -18.33
C PRO A 95 -21.32 -26.29 -19.13
N LEU A 96 -20.19 -26.13 -18.45
CA LEU A 96 -18.88 -25.98 -19.08
C LEU A 96 -18.61 -27.16 -20.04
N PRO A 97 -18.32 -26.92 -21.33
CA PRO A 97 -18.03 -27.99 -22.27
C PRO A 97 -16.75 -28.75 -21.88
N GLU A 98 -16.74 -30.07 -22.10
CA GLU A 98 -15.60 -30.93 -21.76
C GLU A 98 -14.29 -30.52 -22.45
N SER A 99 -14.36 -29.83 -23.59
CA SER A 99 -13.19 -29.31 -24.31
C SER A 99 -12.34 -28.32 -23.51
N PHE A 100 -12.90 -27.72 -22.45
CA PHE A 100 -12.18 -26.80 -21.56
C PHE A 100 -11.50 -27.51 -20.38
N GLY A 101 -11.67 -28.83 -20.25
CA GLY A 101 -11.11 -29.62 -19.16
C GLY A 101 -11.86 -29.47 -17.83
N SER A 102 -11.31 -30.07 -16.78
CA SER A 102 -11.89 -30.02 -15.43
C SER A 102 -11.48 -28.76 -14.69
N VAL A 103 -12.45 -28.02 -14.15
CA VAL A 103 -12.21 -26.87 -13.27
C VAL A 103 -12.50 -27.22 -11.82
N MET A 104 -11.60 -26.86 -10.91
CA MET A 104 -11.90 -26.92 -9.47
C MET A 104 -12.85 -25.77 -9.11
N THR A 105 -13.91 -26.11 -8.38
CA THR A 105 -14.86 -25.11 -7.86
C THR A 105 -15.05 -25.33 -6.37
N ARG A 106 -15.23 -24.25 -5.60
CA ARG A 106 -15.31 -24.33 -4.13
C ARG A 106 -16.56 -25.06 -3.61
N ARG A 107 -17.61 -25.17 -4.41
CA ARG A 107 -18.94 -25.71 -4.02
C ARG A 107 -19.49 -26.73 -5.01
N GLU A 108 -18.61 -27.44 -5.74
CA GLU A 108 -19.00 -28.45 -6.75
C GLU A 108 -19.97 -27.92 -7.82
N VAL A 109 -19.88 -26.62 -8.12
CA VAL A 109 -20.74 -25.91 -9.08
C VAL A 109 -20.25 -26.02 -10.52
N ALA A 110 -19.25 -26.87 -10.80
CA ALA A 110 -18.69 -27.04 -12.14
C ALA A 110 -19.72 -27.49 -13.20
N LYS A 111 -20.82 -28.14 -12.75
CA LYS A 111 -21.93 -28.59 -13.61
C LYS A 111 -23.03 -27.54 -13.77
N ASN A 112 -22.95 -26.40 -13.09
CA ASN A 112 -23.95 -25.36 -13.24
C ASN A 112 -23.89 -24.76 -14.65
N PRO A 113 -25.03 -24.32 -15.19
CA PRO A 113 -25.05 -23.54 -16.42
C PRO A 113 -24.15 -22.31 -16.32
N LEU A 114 -23.34 -22.08 -17.35
CA LEU A 114 -22.58 -20.85 -17.49
C LEU A 114 -23.55 -19.66 -17.61
N LEU A 115 -23.29 -18.62 -16.83
CA LEU A 115 -24.09 -17.40 -16.86
C LEU A 115 -23.43 -16.41 -17.83
N PRO A 116 -24.08 -16.04 -18.95
CA PRO A 116 -23.64 -14.92 -19.75
C PRO A 116 -23.78 -13.61 -18.96
N PRO A 117 -23.08 -12.53 -19.37
CA PRO A 117 -23.23 -11.23 -18.73
C PRO A 117 -24.70 -10.82 -18.58
N ILE A 118 -25.10 -10.43 -17.36
CA ILE A 118 -26.49 -10.06 -17.08
C ILE A 118 -26.90 -8.80 -17.86
N ARG A 119 -25.92 -7.91 -18.10
CA ARG A 119 -26.08 -6.68 -18.85
C ARG A 119 -25.12 -6.69 -20.05
N PRO A 120 -25.51 -6.10 -21.18
CA PRO A 120 -24.67 -6.08 -22.37
C PRO A 120 -23.44 -5.20 -22.14
N PHE A 121 -22.33 -5.61 -22.73
CA PHE A 121 -21.15 -4.79 -22.90
C PHE A 121 -21.29 -3.93 -24.15
N ARG A 122 -20.78 -2.70 -24.09
CA ARG A 122 -20.71 -1.80 -25.25
C ARG A 122 -19.37 -1.08 -25.26
N PRO A 123 -18.83 -0.79 -26.46
CA PRO A 123 -17.67 0.08 -26.56
C PRO A 123 -18.01 1.48 -26.03
N ARG A 124 -17.11 2.06 -25.24
CA ARG A 124 -17.26 3.37 -24.61
C ARG A 124 -16.08 4.27 -24.94
N GLY A 125 -16.35 5.58 -24.92
CA GLY A 125 -15.34 6.59 -25.23
C GLY A 125 -14.80 6.45 -26.65
N LYS A 126 -13.67 7.09 -26.90
CA LYS A 126 -12.91 7.00 -28.16
C LYS A 126 -12.01 5.77 -28.19
N SER A 127 -11.58 5.29 -27.02
CA SER A 127 -10.80 4.06 -26.85
C SER A 127 -11.57 2.81 -27.28
N GLY A 128 -12.91 2.86 -27.29
CA GLY A 128 -13.74 1.70 -27.56
C GLY A 128 -13.72 0.68 -26.42
N LEU A 129 -13.28 1.08 -25.22
CA LEU A 129 -13.21 0.22 -24.05
C LEU A 129 -14.59 -0.38 -23.77
N GLU A 130 -14.67 -1.71 -23.79
CA GLU A 130 -15.92 -2.42 -23.52
C GLU A 130 -16.26 -2.39 -22.04
N ILE A 131 -17.38 -1.74 -21.70
CA ILE A 131 -17.88 -1.59 -20.33
C ILE A 131 -19.36 -1.98 -20.31
N SER A 132 -19.72 -2.77 -19.30
CA SER A 132 -21.10 -3.20 -19.04
C SER A 132 -22.02 -2.03 -18.68
N ASP A 133 -23.29 -2.13 -19.07
CA ASP A 133 -24.32 -1.18 -18.67
C ASP A 133 -24.57 -1.08 -17.16
N PHE A 134 -24.02 -2.00 -16.35
CA PHE A 134 -24.05 -1.85 -14.89
C PHE A 134 -23.29 -0.63 -14.38
N LEU A 135 -22.37 -0.09 -15.17
CA LEU A 135 -21.50 1.01 -14.76
C LEU A 135 -21.72 2.27 -15.60
N PRO A 136 -22.93 2.86 -15.64
CA PRO A 136 -23.24 3.98 -16.52
C PRO A 136 -22.34 5.20 -16.23
N HIS A 137 -22.04 5.48 -14.96
CA HIS A 137 -21.19 6.61 -14.57
C HIS A 137 -19.69 6.36 -14.78
N ILE A 138 -19.22 5.11 -14.66
CA ILE A 138 -17.83 4.78 -14.99
C ILE A 138 -17.64 4.81 -16.52
N SER A 139 -18.67 4.40 -17.26
CA SER A 139 -18.63 4.39 -18.72
C SER A 139 -18.46 5.77 -19.35
N SER A 140 -18.85 6.85 -18.67
CA SER A 140 -18.67 8.22 -19.17
C SER A 140 -17.23 8.72 -19.10
N VAL A 141 -16.37 8.05 -18.33
CA VAL A 141 -14.94 8.39 -18.20
C VAL A 141 -14.04 7.29 -18.78
N ALA A 142 -14.55 6.48 -19.71
CA ALA A 142 -13.86 5.32 -20.26
C ALA A 142 -12.45 5.62 -20.79
N ASP A 143 -12.24 6.79 -21.40
CA ASP A 143 -10.96 7.19 -21.96
C ASP A 143 -9.92 7.61 -20.89
N ASP A 144 -10.34 7.82 -19.64
CA ASP A 144 -9.47 8.10 -18.50
C ASP A 144 -9.15 6.83 -17.69
N LEU A 145 -9.70 5.68 -18.09
CA LEU A 145 -9.52 4.41 -17.40
C LEU A 145 -8.41 3.59 -18.06
N CYS A 146 -7.61 2.94 -17.20
CA CYS A 146 -6.74 1.84 -17.61
C CYS A 146 -7.30 0.55 -17.02
N VAL A 147 -7.72 -0.38 -17.88
CA VAL A 147 -8.25 -1.69 -17.45
C VAL A 147 -7.24 -2.77 -17.82
N MET A 148 -6.74 -3.49 -16.81
CA MET A 148 -5.78 -4.57 -16.99
C MET A 148 -6.50 -5.92 -16.92
N ARG A 149 -6.47 -6.69 -18.03
CA ARG A 149 -7.08 -8.04 -18.17
C ARG A 149 -6.03 -9.14 -18.36
N SER A 150 -4.85 -8.98 -17.73
CA SER A 150 -3.70 -9.89 -17.90
C SER A 150 -3.41 -10.75 -16.67
N CYS A 151 -4.24 -10.70 -15.63
CA CYS A 151 -4.07 -11.49 -14.44
C CYS A 151 -4.73 -12.87 -14.60
N HIS A 152 -4.01 -13.90 -14.17
CA HIS A 152 -4.51 -15.27 -14.08
C HIS A 152 -4.23 -15.79 -12.66
N GLY A 153 -5.13 -16.64 -12.16
CA GLY A 153 -4.97 -17.30 -10.86
C GLY A 153 -5.36 -18.75 -10.97
N ASP A 154 -4.48 -19.63 -10.47
CA ASP A 154 -4.70 -21.08 -10.41
C ASP A 154 -5.45 -21.49 -9.13
N SER A 155 -5.58 -20.57 -8.18
CA SER A 155 -6.24 -20.78 -6.89
C SER A 155 -7.75 -20.59 -7.00
N VAL A 156 -8.51 -21.47 -6.37
CA VAL A 156 -9.96 -21.31 -6.15
C VAL A 156 -10.30 -20.30 -5.02
N ASN A 157 -9.28 -19.73 -4.38
CA ASN A 157 -9.34 -18.71 -3.33
C ASN A 157 -8.56 -17.46 -3.72
#